data_AF-A0A915I601-F1
#
_entry.id   AF-A0A915I601-F1
#
_cell.length_a   1.000
_cell.length_b   1.000
_cell.length_c   1.000
_cell.angle_alpha   90.00
_cell.angle_beta   90.00
_cell.angle_gamma   90.00
#
_symmetry.space_group_name_H-M   'P 1'
#
loop_
_entity.id
_entity.type
_entity.pdbx_description
1 polymer ?
#
loop_
_entity_poly.entity_id
_entity_poly.type
_entity_poly.pdbx_seq_one_letter_code
_entity_poly.pdbx_strand_id
1 'polypeptide(L)'
;MAGGSRIGARKEMPEDWEKVAKMLERFKIHSLVLIGGFQAYRAALTMLDLRLKHKSFCIPICVLPATISNNVPGSSFSVGSDTALNEICATIEKIKQSATGTRRRVFIVEVMGGYCGYLATLAALASGADNAYIFEEKFSLDNIREDVRVIAEKMLTGNQRYLITRCEKANENYTADFITKLFTEEGAGLFETKSNTLGHHQQGGTPSPFDRIHGIKLAVRAIEWLVPICNASMTGDDVVYTTKPDTVCVIGLLQRQIAFTPVADL
;
A
#
# COMPACT_ATOMS: atom_id res chain seq x y z
N MET A 1 12.50 -5.85 -17.27
CA MET A 1 11.87 -5.90 -15.93
C MET A 1 10.37 -5.90 -16.12
N ALA A 2 9.63 -6.81 -15.48
CA ALA A 2 8.18 -6.99 -15.66
C ALA A 2 7.46 -6.72 -14.32
N GLY A 3 6.20 -6.27 -14.37
CA GLY A 3 5.34 -6.23 -13.19
C GLY A 3 4.83 -7.61 -12.79
N GLY A 4 4.00 -7.63 -11.74
CA GLY A 4 3.49 -8.87 -11.14
C GLY A 4 4.55 -9.64 -10.34
N SER A 5 4.24 -10.91 -10.01
CA SER A 5 5.17 -11.80 -9.29
C SER A 5 5.49 -13.04 -10.12
N ARG A 6 6.77 -13.25 -10.43
CA ARG A 6 7.25 -14.44 -11.14
C ARG A 6 7.29 -15.70 -10.28
N ILE A 7 7.55 -15.52 -8.98
CA ILE A 7 7.62 -16.61 -7.99
C ILE A 7 6.25 -16.92 -7.37
N GLY A 8 5.21 -16.17 -7.77
CA GLY A 8 3.88 -16.21 -7.17
C GLY A 8 3.80 -15.36 -5.90
N ALA A 9 2.62 -14.81 -5.64
CA ALA A 9 2.31 -14.12 -4.40
C ALA A 9 0.85 -14.40 -4.04
N ARG A 10 0.60 -14.62 -2.75
CA ARG A 10 -0.71 -14.96 -2.20
C ARG A 10 -0.97 -14.09 -0.98
N LYS A 11 -2.24 -13.78 -0.71
CA LYS A 11 -2.63 -12.93 0.43
C LYS A 11 -2.81 -13.76 1.71
N GLU A 12 -2.94 -15.07 1.59
CA GLU A 12 -3.18 -15.98 2.69
C GLU A 12 -1.89 -16.21 3.48
N MET A 13 -1.99 -16.16 4.81
CA MET A 13 -0.90 -16.60 5.68
C MET A 13 -0.80 -18.14 5.65
N PRO A 14 0.38 -18.71 5.94
CA PRO A 14 0.50 -20.14 6.15
C PRO A 14 -0.45 -20.63 7.25
N GLU A 15 -1.23 -21.67 6.94
CA GLU A 15 -2.09 -22.36 7.93
C GLU A 15 -1.24 -23.32 8.77
N ASP A 16 -0.28 -24.00 8.15
CA ASP A 16 0.59 -25.01 8.77
C ASP A 16 2.04 -24.49 8.89
N TRP A 17 2.31 -23.84 10.02
CA TRP A 17 3.64 -23.32 10.36
C TRP A 17 4.67 -24.42 10.67
N GLU A 18 4.22 -25.61 11.08
CA GLU A 18 5.11 -26.74 11.32
C GLU A 18 5.70 -27.24 9.99
N LYS A 19 4.88 -27.32 8.94
CA LYS A 19 5.35 -27.63 7.60
C LYS A 19 6.33 -26.59 7.07
N VAL A 20 6.08 -25.30 7.32
CA VAL A 20 7.03 -24.23 6.95
C VAL A 20 8.37 -24.44 7.66
N ALA A 21 8.37 -24.66 8.97
CA ALA A 21 9.59 -24.91 9.74
C ALA A 21 10.36 -26.15 9.22
N LYS A 22 9.66 -27.25 8.93
CA LYS A 22 10.25 -28.46 8.34
C LYS A 22 10.88 -28.19 6.98
N MET A 23 10.29 -27.33 6.15
CA MET A 23 10.88 -26.96 4.85
C MET A 23 12.14 -26.11 5.01
N LEU A 24 12.15 -25.14 5.92
CA LEU A 24 13.34 -24.33 6.19
C LEU A 24 14.51 -25.21 6.64
N GLU A 25 14.25 -26.17 7.52
CA GLU A 25 15.25 -27.13 7.98
C GLU A 25 15.71 -28.07 6.85
N ARG A 26 14.77 -28.65 6.10
CA ARG A 26 15.07 -29.56 4.98
C ARG A 26 15.98 -28.92 3.93
N PHE A 27 15.74 -27.65 3.60
CA PHE A 27 16.53 -26.92 2.62
C PHE A 27 17.72 -26.17 3.22
N LYS A 28 17.97 -26.32 4.53
CA LYS A 28 19.05 -25.66 5.27
C LYS A 28 19.10 -24.15 5.02
N ILE A 29 17.94 -23.50 5.14
CA ILE A 29 17.82 -22.05 4.91
C ILE A 29 18.43 -21.29 6.09
N HIS A 30 19.49 -20.52 5.83
CA HIS A 30 20.20 -19.74 6.86
C HIS A 30 19.58 -18.38 7.17
N SER A 31 18.81 -17.80 6.25
CA SER A 31 18.12 -16.52 6.43
C SER A 31 16.98 -16.35 5.43
N LEU A 32 16.09 -15.40 5.69
CA LEU A 32 14.92 -15.17 4.84
C LEU A 32 14.75 -13.69 4.49
N VAL A 33 14.47 -13.41 3.22
CA VAL A 33 13.96 -12.11 2.76
C VAL A 33 12.50 -12.28 2.37
N LEU A 34 11.60 -11.65 3.10
CA LEU A 34 10.16 -11.65 2.85
C LEU A 34 9.77 -10.40 2.06
N ILE A 35 9.42 -10.57 0.78
CA ILE A 35 8.98 -9.46 -0.08
C ILE A 35 7.46 -9.45 -0.13
N GLY A 36 6.82 -8.42 0.44
CA GLY A 36 5.37 -8.32 0.42
C GLY A 36 4.78 -7.21 1.27
N GLY A 37 3.45 -7.16 1.33
CA GLY A 37 2.70 -6.17 2.09
C GLY A 37 2.52 -6.57 3.56
N PHE A 38 1.41 -6.12 4.15
CA PHE A 38 1.12 -6.34 5.58
C PHE A 38 1.11 -7.81 6.01
N GLN A 39 0.80 -8.75 5.11
CA GLN A 39 0.84 -10.19 5.43
C GLN A 39 2.27 -10.74 5.56
N ALA A 40 3.23 -10.19 4.80
CA ALA A 40 4.64 -10.54 4.97
C ALA A 40 5.17 -10.03 6.32
N TYR A 41 4.76 -8.82 6.71
CA TYR A 41 5.02 -8.27 8.03
C TYR A 41 4.47 -9.17 9.16
N ARG A 42 3.19 -9.55 9.07
CA ARG A 42 2.57 -10.47 10.03
C ARG A 42 3.21 -11.86 10.05
N ALA A 43 3.64 -12.36 8.89
CA ALA A 43 4.35 -13.63 8.82
C ALA A 43 5.69 -13.56 9.59
N ALA A 44 6.43 -12.45 9.48
CA ALA A 44 7.66 -12.26 10.25
C ALA A 44 7.41 -12.20 11.76
N LEU A 45 6.37 -11.48 12.21
CA LEU A 45 5.93 -11.48 13.60
C LEU A 45 5.57 -12.89 14.09
N THR A 46 4.80 -13.63 13.30
CA THR A 46 4.39 -15.00 13.64
C THR A 46 5.62 -15.93 13.74
N MET A 47 6.58 -15.81 12.82
CA MET A 47 7.83 -16.57 12.90
C MET A 47 8.66 -16.21 14.14
N LEU A 48 8.70 -14.93 14.53
CA LEU A 48 9.35 -14.47 15.75
C LEU A 48 8.73 -15.11 17.00
N ASP A 49 7.40 -15.06 17.13
CA ASP A 49 6.67 -15.66 18.27
C ASP A 49 6.88 -17.18 18.34
N LEU A 50 6.95 -17.83 17.18
CA LEU A 50 7.12 -19.28 17.06
C LEU A 50 8.56 -19.77 17.25
N ARG A 51 9.55 -18.89 17.47
CA ARG A 51 10.95 -19.29 17.70
C ARG A 51 11.15 -20.23 18.89
N LEU A 52 10.34 -20.07 19.94
CA LEU A 52 10.39 -20.96 21.13
C LEU A 52 9.94 -22.39 20.80
N LYS A 53 9.05 -22.55 19.81
CA LYS A 53 8.48 -23.83 19.40
C LYS A 53 9.27 -24.47 18.24
N HIS A 54 9.78 -23.65 17.33
CA HIS A 54 10.42 -24.10 16.10
C HIS A 54 11.80 -23.45 15.94
N LYS A 55 12.85 -24.21 16.21
CA LYS A 55 14.25 -23.75 16.06
C LYS A 55 14.58 -23.29 14.64
N SER A 56 13.89 -23.81 13.62
CA SER A 56 14.07 -23.42 12.22
C SER A 56 13.67 -21.96 11.93
N PHE A 57 12.94 -21.29 12.83
CA PHE A 57 12.66 -19.85 12.75
C PHE A 57 13.70 -18.99 13.50
N CYS A 58 14.65 -19.60 14.21
CA CYS A 58 15.76 -18.90 14.87
C CYS A 58 16.85 -18.51 13.85
N ILE A 59 16.44 -17.92 12.74
CA ILE A 59 17.30 -17.39 11.68
C ILE A 59 17.00 -15.89 11.48
N PRO A 60 17.92 -15.11 10.90
CA PRO A 60 17.67 -13.72 10.54
C PRO A 60 16.61 -13.60 9.45
N ILE A 61 15.68 -12.66 9.61
CA ILE A 61 14.56 -12.43 8.70
C ILE A 61 14.48 -10.93 8.40
N CYS A 62 14.46 -10.57 7.12
CA CYS A 62 14.25 -9.20 6.66
C CYS A 62 12.95 -9.10 5.87
N VAL A 63 12.02 -8.25 6.29
CA VAL A 63 10.80 -7.91 5.53
C VAL A 63 11.09 -6.71 4.65
N LEU A 64 10.90 -6.87 3.34
CA LEU A 64 10.97 -5.81 2.33
C LEU A 64 9.53 -5.42 1.95
N PRO A 65 9.07 -4.23 2.35
CA PRO A 65 7.71 -3.75 2.07
C PRO A 65 7.45 -3.64 0.56
N ALA A 66 6.49 -4.43 0.06
CA ALA A 66 6.03 -4.41 -1.31
C ALA A 66 4.50 -4.48 -1.35
N THR A 67 3.87 -3.33 -1.54
CA THR A 67 2.41 -3.14 -1.56
C THR A 67 2.09 -1.82 -2.24
N ILE A 68 0.96 -1.73 -2.93
CA ILE A 68 0.49 -0.46 -3.49
C ILE A 68 -0.01 0.49 -2.41
N SER A 69 -0.54 -0.05 -1.31
CA SER A 69 -1.23 0.72 -0.27
C SER A 69 -0.29 1.51 0.64
N ASN A 70 1.01 1.21 0.62
CA ASN A 70 2.00 1.79 1.54
C ASN A 70 1.63 1.66 3.02
N ASN A 71 1.07 0.50 3.40
CA ASN A 71 0.50 0.25 4.73
C ASN A 71 1.34 -0.69 5.60
N VAL A 72 2.63 -0.85 5.30
CA VAL A 72 3.55 -1.67 6.12
C VAL A 72 4.31 -0.72 7.04
N PRO A 73 4.29 -0.94 8.37
CA PRO A 73 5.01 -0.08 9.30
C PRO A 73 6.53 -0.23 9.10
N GLY A 74 7.28 0.80 9.48
CA GLY A 74 8.74 0.82 9.41
C GLY A 74 9.33 1.34 8.08
N SER A 75 8.51 1.65 7.07
CA SER A 75 8.97 2.34 5.86
C SER A 75 8.01 3.46 5.44
N SER A 76 8.55 4.60 5.00
CA SER A 76 7.76 5.65 4.37
C SER A 76 7.32 5.31 2.95
N PHE A 77 7.97 4.33 2.29
CA PHE A 77 7.65 3.88 0.95
C PHE A 77 7.74 2.36 0.83
N SER A 78 6.70 1.75 0.28
CA SER A 78 6.72 0.36 -0.17
C SER A 78 6.95 0.28 -1.67
N VAL A 79 7.63 -0.78 -2.11
CA VAL A 79 7.78 -1.08 -3.54
C VAL A 79 6.40 -1.30 -4.15
N GLY A 80 6.14 -0.62 -5.27
CA GLY A 80 4.89 -0.65 -6.03
C GLY A 80 3.96 0.53 -5.73
N SER A 81 4.20 1.29 -4.67
CA SER A 81 3.37 2.44 -4.31
C SER A 81 3.48 3.59 -5.31
N ASP A 82 4.67 3.86 -5.83
CA ASP A 82 4.90 4.91 -6.83
C ASP A 82 4.31 4.53 -8.20
N THR A 83 4.48 3.27 -8.62
CA THR A 83 3.85 2.75 -9.84
C THR A 83 2.34 2.91 -9.78
N ALA A 84 1.73 2.54 -8.64
CA ALA A 84 0.30 2.66 -8.46
C ALA A 84 -0.17 4.12 -8.47
N LEU A 85 0.53 5.00 -7.77
CA LEU A 85 0.22 6.42 -7.74
C LEU A 85 0.26 7.04 -9.15
N ASN A 86 1.28 6.73 -9.96
CA ASN A 86 1.38 7.20 -11.33
C ASN A 86 0.20 6.74 -12.21
N GLU A 87 -0.23 5.48 -12.07
CA GLU A 87 -1.37 4.96 -12.83
C GLU A 87 -2.70 5.64 -12.42
N ILE A 88 -2.89 5.89 -11.12
CA ILE A 88 -4.04 6.64 -10.62
C ILE A 88 -4.03 8.06 -11.19
N CYS A 89 -2.91 8.78 -11.11
CA CYS A 89 -2.79 10.14 -11.64
C CYS A 89 -3.04 10.18 -13.16
N ALA A 90 -2.46 9.25 -13.92
CA ALA A 90 -2.68 9.15 -15.36
C ALA A 90 -4.15 8.87 -15.71
N THR A 91 -4.83 8.07 -14.90
CA THR A 91 -6.26 7.80 -15.09
C THR A 91 -7.12 9.00 -14.75
N ILE A 92 -6.81 9.70 -13.65
CA ILE A 92 -7.48 10.95 -13.28
C ILE A 92 -7.33 11.99 -14.39
N GLU A 93 -6.15 12.13 -15.00
CA GLU A 93 -5.94 13.08 -16.08
C GLU A 93 -6.78 12.75 -17.32
N LYS A 94 -6.88 11.47 -17.68
CA LYS A 94 -7.80 11.02 -18.76
C LYS A 94 -9.26 11.34 -18.44
N ILE A 95 -9.68 11.16 -17.18
CA ILE A 95 -11.03 11.53 -16.71
C ILE A 95 -11.24 13.04 -16.83
N LYS A 96 -10.28 13.85 -16.39
CA LYS A 96 -10.31 15.31 -16.49
C LYS A 96 -10.40 15.78 -17.95
N GLN A 97 -9.65 15.15 -18.85
CA GLN A 97 -9.73 15.44 -20.28
C GLN A 97 -11.13 15.13 -20.84
N SER A 98 -11.74 14.01 -20.43
CA SER A 98 -13.10 13.62 -20.84
C SER A 98 -14.18 14.60 -20.35
N ALA A 99 -13.89 15.36 -19.30
CA ALA A 99 -14.79 16.37 -18.74
C ALA A 99 -14.72 17.72 -19.49
N THR A 100 -13.64 17.95 -20.24
CA THR A 100 -13.40 19.24 -20.91
C THR A 100 -14.37 19.42 -22.08
N GLY A 101 -15.10 20.54 -22.12
CA GLY A 101 -16.09 20.84 -23.18
C GLY A 101 -17.48 20.22 -22.97
N THR A 102 -17.75 19.68 -21.77
CA THR A 102 -19.08 19.13 -21.40
C THR A 102 -19.79 20.00 -20.35
N ARG A 103 -21.02 19.62 -19.94
CA ARG A 103 -21.73 20.25 -18.81
C ARG A 103 -20.89 20.19 -17.53
N ARG A 104 -21.25 21.01 -16.52
CA ARG A 104 -20.68 20.98 -15.17
C ARG A 104 -20.72 19.56 -14.59
N ARG A 105 -19.57 19.02 -14.19
CA ARG A 105 -19.45 17.60 -13.75
C ARG A 105 -18.64 17.41 -12.49
N VAL A 106 -19.07 16.48 -11.66
CA VAL A 106 -18.35 16.00 -10.48
C VAL A 106 -17.89 14.58 -10.72
N PHE A 107 -16.62 14.29 -10.45
CA PHE A 107 -16.06 12.95 -10.57
C PHE A 107 -15.62 12.43 -9.20
N ILE A 108 -16.07 11.23 -8.85
CA ILE A 108 -15.62 10.49 -7.68
C ILE A 108 -14.76 9.33 -8.16
N VAL A 109 -13.46 9.40 -7.94
CA VAL A 109 -12.49 8.37 -8.34
C VAL A 109 -12.17 7.50 -7.14
N GLU A 110 -12.66 6.27 -7.17
CA GLU A 110 -12.43 5.29 -6.11
C GLU A 110 -11.12 4.54 -6.37
N VAL A 111 -10.22 4.62 -5.37
CA VAL A 111 -8.90 4.01 -5.39
C VAL A 111 -8.79 2.94 -4.30
N MET A 112 -8.02 1.88 -4.56
CA MET A 112 -7.67 0.91 -3.51
C MET A 112 -6.71 1.56 -2.50
N GLY A 113 -6.47 0.84 -1.41
CA GLY A 113 -5.61 1.29 -0.31
C GLY A 113 -5.97 0.60 1.00
N GLY A 114 -7.05 -0.18 1.03
CA GLY A 114 -7.61 -0.70 2.26
C GLY A 114 -7.90 0.45 3.22
N TYR A 115 -7.40 0.33 4.44
CA TYR A 115 -7.56 1.32 5.51
C TYR A 115 -6.45 2.39 5.52
N CYS A 116 -5.67 2.51 4.43
CA CYS A 116 -4.63 3.52 4.30
C CYS A 116 -4.95 4.48 3.15
N GLY A 117 -5.15 5.75 3.50
CA GLY A 117 -5.47 6.86 2.61
C GLY A 117 -4.30 7.37 1.78
N TYR A 118 -3.12 6.75 1.84
CA TYR A 118 -1.91 7.18 1.13
C TYR A 118 -2.16 7.43 -0.37
N LEU A 119 -2.73 6.46 -1.07
CA LEU A 119 -2.98 6.57 -2.51
C LEU A 119 -4.03 7.65 -2.82
N ALA A 120 -5.13 7.71 -2.07
CA ALA A 120 -6.19 8.69 -2.29
C ALA A 120 -5.68 10.13 -2.05
N THR A 121 -4.91 10.33 -0.97
CA THR A 121 -4.36 11.63 -0.57
C THR A 121 -3.32 12.13 -1.56
N LEU A 122 -2.33 11.29 -1.89
CA LEU A 122 -1.27 11.70 -2.82
C LEU A 122 -1.79 11.85 -4.25
N ALA A 123 -2.73 11.00 -4.68
CA ALA A 123 -3.34 11.15 -5.99
C ALA A 123 -4.16 12.44 -6.08
N ALA A 124 -4.90 12.79 -5.02
CA ALA A 124 -5.60 14.06 -4.94
C ALA A 124 -4.65 15.24 -5.08
N LEU A 125 -3.55 15.23 -4.31
CA LEU A 125 -2.57 16.30 -4.35
C LEU A 125 -1.87 16.40 -5.72
N ALA A 126 -1.36 15.27 -6.23
CA ALA A 126 -0.59 15.24 -7.48
C ALA A 126 -1.46 15.52 -8.71
N SER A 127 -2.72 15.09 -8.69
CA SER A 127 -3.63 15.32 -9.81
C SER A 127 -4.42 16.61 -9.67
N GLY A 128 -4.39 17.31 -8.54
CA GLY A 128 -5.23 18.48 -8.27
C GLY A 128 -6.72 18.11 -8.19
N ALA A 129 -7.05 17.12 -7.35
CA ALA A 129 -8.43 16.89 -6.90
C ALA A 129 -8.82 17.93 -5.85
N ASP A 130 -10.11 18.23 -5.77
CA ASP A 130 -10.67 19.22 -4.87
C ASP A 130 -10.90 18.69 -3.46
N ASN A 131 -11.13 17.38 -3.31
CA ASN A 131 -11.32 16.72 -2.01
C ASN A 131 -10.83 15.25 -2.05
N ALA A 132 -10.57 14.66 -0.89
CA ALA A 132 -10.20 13.27 -0.72
C ALA A 132 -10.91 12.64 0.49
N TYR A 133 -11.67 11.56 0.27
CA TYR A 133 -12.23 10.75 1.37
C TYR A 133 -11.29 9.60 1.71
N ILE A 134 -10.77 9.59 2.93
CA ILE A 134 -9.85 8.58 3.44
C ILE A 134 -10.39 7.91 4.71
N PHE A 135 -9.76 6.81 5.14
CA PHE A 135 -10.23 6.09 6.33
C PHE A 135 -9.85 6.80 7.62
N GLU A 136 -8.70 7.46 7.61
CA GLU A 136 -8.09 8.16 8.73
C GLU A 136 -8.90 9.38 9.17
N GLU A 137 -9.60 10.02 8.24
CA GLU A 137 -10.46 11.18 8.48
C GLU A 137 -11.93 10.76 8.39
N LYS A 138 -12.60 10.69 9.55
CA LYS A 138 -14.01 10.30 9.59
C LYS A 138 -14.88 11.44 9.09
N PHE A 139 -15.83 11.10 8.22
CA PHE A 139 -16.81 12.03 7.67
C PHE A 139 -18.23 11.52 7.90
N SER A 140 -19.13 12.45 8.18
CA SER A 140 -20.56 12.21 8.40
C SER A 140 -21.39 12.60 7.18
N LEU A 141 -22.69 12.31 7.22
CA LEU A 141 -23.62 12.80 6.21
C LEU A 141 -23.64 14.33 6.11
N ASP A 142 -23.44 15.04 7.22
CA ASP A 142 -23.41 16.51 7.22
C ASP A 142 -22.16 17.04 6.53
N ASN A 143 -21.01 16.38 6.67
CA ASN A 143 -19.81 16.72 5.90
C ASN A 143 -20.05 16.54 4.40
N ILE A 144 -20.66 15.42 4.01
CA ILE A 144 -20.98 15.12 2.60
C ILE A 144 -21.98 16.15 2.04
N ARG A 145 -22.97 16.58 2.83
CA ARG A 145 -23.89 17.65 2.43
C ARG A 145 -23.19 18.99 2.27
N GLU A 146 -22.25 19.31 3.14
CA GLU A 146 -21.46 20.54 3.02
C GLU A 146 -20.60 20.51 1.75
N ASP A 147 -20.01 19.35 1.41
CA ASP A 147 -19.29 19.16 0.15
C ASP A 147 -20.19 19.46 -1.06
N VAL A 148 -21.46 19.05 -1.07
CA VAL A 148 -22.41 19.41 -2.14
C VAL A 148 -22.55 20.92 -2.28
N ARG A 149 -22.66 21.65 -1.16
CA ARG A 149 -22.79 23.11 -1.18
C ARG A 149 -21.54 23.78 -1.73
N VAL A 150 -20.36 23.34 -1.28
CA VAL A 150 -19.06 23.83 -1.77
C VAL A 150 -18.92 23.57 -3.28
N ILE A 151 -19.31 22.38 -3.74
CA ILE A 151 -19.32 22.05 -5.18
C ILE A 151 -20.26 22.99 -5.92
N ALA A 152 -21.49 23.18 -5.43
CA ALA A 152 -22.48 24.04 -6.08
C ALA A 152 -21.98 25.48 -6.21
N GLU A 153 -21.41 26.03 -5.14
CA GLU A 153 -20.81 27.37 -5.14
C GLU A 153 -19.68 27.47 -6.18
N LYS A 154 -18.72 26.54 -6.17
CA LYS A 154 -17.63 26.53 -7.16
C LYS A 154 -18.14 26.47 -8.60
N MET A 155 -19.19 25.70 -8.85
CA MET A 155 -19.80 25.58 -10.17
C MET A 155 -20.49 26.88 -10.62
N LEU A 156 -21.09 27.62 -9.69
CA LEU A 156 -21.68 28.94 -9.93
C LEU A 156 -20.62 30.01 -10.17
N THR A 157 -19.47 29.93 -9.52
CA THR A 157 -18.33 30.86 -9.71
C THR A 157 -17.50 30.59 -10.96
N GLY A 158 -17.90 29.63 -11.80
CA GLY A 158 -17.32 29.39 -13.11
C GLY A 158 -16.49 28.12 -13.24
N ASN A 159 -16.31 27.33 -12.18
CA ASN A 159 -15.67 26.02 -12.31
C ASN A 159 -16.58 25.09 -13.11
N GLN A 160 -15.99 24.31 -14.02
CA GLN A 160 -16.73 23.33 -14.82
C GLN A 160 -16.59 21.90 -14.29
N ARG A 161 -15.68 21.68 -13.35
CA ARG A 161 -15.37 20.36 -12.80
C ARG A 161 -15.09 20.42 -11.31
N TYR A 162 -15.41 19.33 -10.63
CA TYR A 162 -14.98 19.03 -9.28
C TYR A 162 -14.52 17.57 -9.24
N LEU A 163 -13.38 17.30 -8.61
CA LEU A 163 -12.83 15.95 -8.53
C LEU A 163 -12.63 15.54 -7.07
N ILE A 164 -13.08 14.33 -6.74
CA ILE A 164 -12.91 13.73 -5.43
C ILE A 164 -12.20 12.40 -5.60
N THR A 165 -11.13 12.17 -4.85
CA THR A 165 -10.59 10.82 -4.69
C THR A 165 -11.22 10.17 -3.47
N ARG A 166 -11.52 8.87 -3.53
CA ARG A 166 -12.09 8.13 -2.41
C ARG A 166 -11.31 6.83 -2.22
N CYS A 167 -10.83 6.57 -1.01
CA CYS A 167 -10.28 5.26 -0.68
C CYS A 167 -11.41 4.23 -0.52
N GLU A 168 -11.23 3.01 -1.04
CA GLU A 168 -12.27 1.96 -1.07
C GLU A 168 -12.88 1.67 0.32
N LYS A 169 -12.05 1.69 1.40
CA LYS A 169 -12.49 1.52 2.80
C LYS A 169 -12.57 2.83 3.59
N ALA A 170 -12.71 3.99 2.95
CA ALA A 170 -12.89 5.26 3.65
C ALA A 170 -14.08 5.22 4.63
N ASN A 171 -15.20 4.62 4.19
CA ASN A 171 -16.36 4.31 5.00
C ASN A 171 -17.09 3.07 4.42
N GLU A 172 -17.68 2.24 5.28
CA GLU A 172 -18.41 1.03 4.88
C GLU A 172 -19.74 1.35 4.18
N ASN A 173 -20.47 2.35 4.67
CA ASN A 173 -21.81 2.70 4.19
C ASN A 173 -21.78 3.82 3.14
N TYR A 174 -20.86 4.78 3.28
CA TYR A 174 -20.71 5.88 2.32
C TYR A 174 -19.81 5.45 1.16
N THR A 175 -20.37 4.58 0.31
CA THR A 175 -19.74 4.04 -0.90
C THR A 175 -19.65 5.09 -2.01
N ALA A 176 -18.80 4.87 -3.02
CA ALA A 176 -18.74 5.76 -4.18
C ALA A 176 -20.11 5.88 -4.88
N ASP A 177 -20.87 4.79 -4.96
CA ASP A 177 -22.23 4.76 -5.53
C ASP A 177 -23.22 5.59 -4.68
N PHE A 178 -23.20 5.42 -3.34
CA PHE A 178 -24.04 6.21 -2.44
C PHE A 178 -23.76 7.71 -2.59
N ILE A 179 -22.49 8.12 -2.54
CA ILE A 179 -22.10 9.53 -2.66
C ILE A 179 -22.48 10.07 -4.05
N THR A 180 -22.29 9.27 -5.12
CA THR A 180 -22.68 9.65 -6.49
C THR A 180 -24.17 9.95 -6.58
N LYS A 181 -25.02 9.08 -6.02
CA LYS A 181 -26.49 9.24 -6.03
C LYS A 181 -26.91 10.46 -5.22
N LEU A 182 -26.37 10.61 -4.02
CA LEU A 182 -26.64 11.74 -3.15
C LEU A 182 -26.27 13.07 -3.83
N PHE A 183 -25.07 13.16 -4.39
CA PHE A 183 -24.62 14.37 -5.09
C PHE A 183 -25.43 14.67 -6.34
N THR A 184 -25.93 13.65 -7.04
CA THR A 184 -26.79 13.84 -8.21
C THR A 184 -28.14 14.42 -7.82
N GLU A 185 -28.74 13.91 -6.73
CA GLU A 185 -30.03 14.39 -6.23
C GLU A 185 -29.91 15.81 -5.65
N GLU A 186 -29.00 16.00 -4.69
CA GLU A 186 -28.80 17.29 -4.00
C GLU A 186 -28.19 18.35 -4.91
N GLY A 187 -27.51 17.94 -5.98
CA GLY A 187 -27.01 18.84 -7.03
C GLY A 187 -28.13 19.49 -7.85
N ALA A 188 -29.37 19.00 -7.78
CA ALA A 188 -30.57 19.60 -8.38
C ALA A 188 -30.40 20.05 -9.85
N GLY A 189 -29.65 19.28 -10.64
CA GLY A 189 -29.37 19.57 -12.05
C GLY A 189 -28.29 20.62 -12.32
N LEU A 190 -27.68 21.21 -11.28
CA LEU A 190 -26.57 22.16 -11.40
C LEU A 190 -25.30 21.50 -11.96
N PHE A 191 -25.08 20.24 -11.60
CA PHE A 191 -23.99 19.40 -12.09
C PHE A 191 -24.41 17.93 -12.18
N GLU A 192 -23.72 17.17 -13.04
CA GLU A 192 -23.87 15.72 -13.15
C GLU A 192 -22.74 15.04 -12.36
N THR A 193 -23.05 14.02 -11.55
CA THR A 193 -22.02 13.28 -10.80
C THR A 193 -21.76 11.91 -11.41
N LYS A 194 -20.48 11.54 -11.53
CA LYS A 194 -20.05 10.21 -12.00
C LYS A 194 -19.02 9.63 -11.05
N SER A 195 -19.12 8.33 -10.78
CA SER A 195 -18.06 7.58 -10.11
C SER A 195 -17.25 6.77 -11.11
N ASN A 196 -15.97 6.56 -10.80
CA ASN A 196 -15.09 5.67 -11.53
C ASN A 196 -14.24 4.86 -10.54
N THR A 197 -14.49 3.56 -10.46
CA THR A 197 -13.73 2.65 -9.60
C THR A 197 -12.59 2.06 -10.41
N LEU A 198 -11.35 2.42 -10.04
CA LEU A 198 -10.16 1.96 -10.77
C LEU A 198 -9.90 0.45 -10.59
N GLY A 199 -10.25 -0.07 -9.42
CA GLY A 199 -10.01 -1.47 -9.06
C GLY A 199 -8.54 -1.86 -9.25
N HIS A 200 -8.29 -3.07 -9.77
CA HIS A 200 -6.94 -3.62 -9.92
C HIS A 200 -6.10 -2.93 -11.01
N HIS A 201 -6.69 -2.07 -11.84
CA HIS A 201 -5.96 -1.34 -12.88
C HIS A 201 -4.82 -0.50 -12.28
N GLN A 202 -5.03 0.05 -11.08
CA GLN A 202 -4.02 0.85 -10.39
C GLN A 202 -2.80 0.06 -9.91
N GLN A 203 -2.74 -1.27 -10.04
CA GLN A 203 -1.49 -2.01 -9.81
C GLN A 203 -0.44 -1.70 -10.89
N GLY A 204 -0.87 -1.06 -11.98
CA GLY A 204 -0.03 -0.79 -13.15
C GLY A 204 0.29 -2.07 -13.92
N GLY A 205 1.08 -1.91 -14.97
CA GLY A 205 1.63 -3.03 -15.72
C GLY A 205 3.14 -3.12 -15.56
N THR A 206 3.82 -2.06 -16.00
CA THR A 206 5.27 -1.98 -15.96
C THR A 206 5.69 -1.08 -14.78
N PRO A 207 6.54 -1.56 -13.85
CA PRO A 207 6.92 -0.78 -12.69
C PRO A 207 7.67 0.49 -13.09
N SER A 208 7.44 1.56 -12.34
CA SER A 208 8.09 2.85 -12.54
C SER A 208 9.60 2.75 -12.36
N PRO A 209 10.39 3.68 -12.94
CA PRO A 209 11.83 3.73 -12.69
C PRO A 209 12.17 3.84 -11.21
N PHE A 210 11.37 4.61 -10.44
CA PHE A 210 11.56 4.74 -9.00
C PHE A 210 11.41 3.39 -8.30
N ASP A 211 10.31 2.66 -8.53
CA ASP A 211 10.08 1.36 -7.87
C ASP A 211 11.13 0.32 -8.25
N ARG A 212 11.61 0.32 -9.51
CA ARG A 212 12.70 -0.58 -9.93
C ARG A 212 13.99 -0.29 -9.17
N ILE A 213 14.39 0.96 -9.11
CA ILE A 213 15.63 1.39 -8.45
C ILE A 213 15.49 1.17 -6.93
N HIS A 214 14.34 1.53 -6.36
CA HIS A 214 14.07 1.39 -4.94
C HIS A 214 14.06 -0.08 -4.51
N GLY A 215 13.39 -0.96 -5.27
CA GLY A 215 13.38 -2.40 -5.01
C GLY A 215 14.78 -3.01 -5.07
N ILE A 216 15.61 -2.63 -6.05
CA ILE A 216 17.02 -3.09 -6.12
C ILE A 216 17.81 -2.57 -4.91
N LYS A 217 17.69 -1.30 -4.56
CA LYS A 217 18.38 -0.71 -3.41
C LYS A 217 18.02 -1.43 -2.10
N LEU A 218 16.74 -1.66 -1.85
CA LEU A 218 16.29 -2.37 -0.66
C LEU A 218 16.78 -3.82 -0.65
N ALA A 219 16.73 -4.52 -1.78
CA ALA A 219 17.22 -5.89 -1.88
C ALA A 219 18.72 -6.01 -1.57
N VAL A 220 19.55 -5.14 -2.16
CA VAL A 220 21.00 -5.13 -1.89
C VAL A 220 21.26 -4.85 -0.41
N ARG A 221 20.61 -3.82 0.16
CA ARG A 221 20.79 -3.49 1.58
C ARG A 221 20.32 -4.60 2.52
N ALA A 222 19.22 -5.29 2.18
CA ALA A 222 18.75 -6.43 2.96
C ALA A 222 19.80 -7.54 3.02
N ILE A 223 20.47 -7.84 1.90
CA ILE A 223 21.55 -8.84 1.88
C ILE A 223 22.78 -8.35 2.65
N GLU A 224 23.20 -7.10 2.47
CA GLU A 224 24.32 -6.51 3.22
C GLU A 224 24.09 -6.52 4.74
N TRP A 225 22.83 -6.43 5.17
CA TRP A 225 22.46 -6.53 6.58
C TRP A 225 22.38 -7.98 7.08
N LEU A 226 21.83 -8.91 6.27
CA LEU A 226 21.68 -10.31 6.67
C LEU A 226 23.02 -11.06 6.76
N VAL A 227 23.94 -10.85 5.83
CA VAL A 227 25.19 -11.64 5.74
C VAL A 227 26.04 -11.55 7.02
N PRO A 228 26.33 -10.36 7.59
CA PRO A 228 27.07 -10.26 8.84
C PRO A 228 26.37 -10.95 10.02
N ILE A 229 25.03 -10.86 10.09
CA ILE A 229 24.25 -11.50 11.16
C ILE A 229 24.31 -13.02 11.04
N CYS A 230 24.18 -13.55 9.82
CA CYS A 230 24.33 -14.98 9.56
C CYS A 230 25.71 -15.48 9.99
N ASN A 231 26.77 -14.78 9.59
CA ASN A 231 28.15 -15.16 9.95
C ASN A 231 28.38 -15.12 11.46
N ALA A 232 27.88 -14.09 12.15
CA ALA A 232 28.01 -13.96 13.60
C ALA A 232 27.14 -14.96 14.38
N SER A 233 26.10 -15.51 13.76
CA SER A 233 25.15 -16.45 14.36
C SER A 233 25.38 -17.89 13.89
N MET A 234 26.48 -18.15 13.18
CA MET A 234 26.83 -19.47 12.69
C MET A 234 27.30 -20.36 13.85
N THR A 235 26.71 -21.55 13.95
CA THR A 235 27.10 -22.57 14.93
C THR A 235 28.07 -23.57 14.29
N GLY A 236 28.70 -24.43 15.10
CA GLY A 236 29.71 -25.40 14.62
C GLY A 236 29.22 -26.40 13.56
N ASP A 237 27.91 -26.56 13.40
CA ASP A 237 27.27 -27.51 12.48
C ASP A 237 26.80 -26.87 11.16
N ASP A 238 27.33 -25.69 10.78
CA ASP A 238 26.89 -24.92 9.59
C ASP A 238 25.39 -24.53 9.63
N VAL A 239 24.88 -24.37 10.85
CA VAL A 239 23.51 -23.93 11.15
C VAL A 239 23.55 -22.54 11.74
N VAL A 240 22.76 -21.62 11.18
CA VAL A 240 22.55 -20.30 11.76
C VAL A 240 21.51 -20.40 12.87
N TYR A 241 21.84 -19.88 14.06
CA TYR A 241 20.93 -19.85 15.20
C TYR A 241 21.01 -18.52 15.95
N THR A 242 19.90 -17.78 15.96
CA THR A 242 19.74 -16.55 16.75
C THR A 242 18.31 -16.37 17.24
N THR A 243 18.17 -15.98 18.49
CA THR A 243 16.88 -15.67 19.14
C THR A 243 16.69 -14.19 19.39
N LYS A 244 17.68 -13.35 19.07
CA LYS A 244 17.60 -11.92 19.34
C LYS A 244 16.47 -11.28 18.52
N PRO A 245 15.58 -10.47 19.12
CA PRO A 245 14.48 -9.84 18.40
C PRO A 245 14.93 -8.91 17.25
N ASP A 246 16.08 -8.26 17.41
CA ASP A 246 16.71 -7.36 16.43
C ASP A 246 17.22 -8.06 15.15
N THR A 247 17.07 -9.38 15.05
CA THR A 247 17.38 -10.17 13.85
C THR A 247 16.17 -10.39 12.95
N VAL A 248 14.99 -9.93 13.36
CA VAL A 248 13.76 -9.92 12.54
C VAL A 248 13.34 -8.46 12.35
N CYS A 249 13.64 -7.90 11.17
CA CYS A 249 13.45 -6.47 10.91
C CYS A 249 12.64 -6.21 9.65
N VAL A 250 11.96 -5.06 9.63
CA VAL A 250 11.50 -4.43 8.39
C VAL A 250 12.60 -3.51 7.88
N ILE A 251 13.00 -3.66 6.62
CA ILE A 251 13.83 -2.67 5.94
C ILE A 251 12.93 -1.56 5.39
N GLY A 252 13.28 -0.31 5.68
CA GLY A 252 12.48 0.82 5.22
C GLY A 252 13.30 2.07 4.96
N LEU A 253 12.74 2.97 4.16
CA LEU A 253 13.25 4.32 4.02
C LEU A 253 12.58 5.18 5.09
N LEU A 254 13.35 5.64 6.07
CA LEU A 254 12.92 6.58 7.08
C LEU A 254 13.64 7.91 6.83
N GLN A 255 12.87 8.96 6.52
CA GLN A 255 13.38 10.26 6.11
C GLN A 255 14.32 10.16 4.88
N ARG A 256 15.64 10.15 5.10
CA ARG A 256 16.67 10.11 4.05
C ARG A 256 17.62 8.91 4.19
N GLN A 257 17.35 8.01 5.14
CA GLN A 257 18.21 6.89 5.46
C GLN A 257 17.45 5.57 5.39
N ILE A 258 18.15 4.52 4.98
CA ILE A 258 17.63 3.15 5.06
C ILE A 258 17.87 2.67 6.48
N ALA A 259 16.80 2.24 7.13
CA ALA A 259 16.82 1.71 8.49
C ALA A 259 16.29 0.28 8.51
N PHE A 260 16.74 -0.47 9.52
CA PHE A 260 16.24 -1.79 9.86
C PHE A 260 15.60 -1.68 11.23
N THR A 261 14.28 -1.78 11.28
CA THR A 261 13.53 -1.66 12.54
C THR A 261 13.02 -3.02 12.94
N PRO A 262 13.27 -3.50 14.17
CA PRO A 262 12.75 -4.77 14.64
C PRO A 262 11.23 -4.83 14.49
N VAL A 263 10.71 -5.97 14.01
CA VAL A 263 9.26 -6.11 13.79
C VAL A 263 8.46 -5.98 15.09
N ALA A 264 9.05 -6.31 16.23
CA ALA A 264 8.40 -6.19 17.54
C ALA A 264 8.24 -4.73 18.02
N ASP A 265 9.00 -3.80 17.43
CA ASP A 265 8.99 -2.38 17.80
C ASP A 265 8.02 -1.55 16.93
N LEU A 266 7.32 -2.18 15.98
CA LEU A 266 6.47 -1.57 14.95
C LEU A 266 4.97 -1.87 15.14
#